data_AF-A0A7C4V359-F1
#
_entry.id   AF-A0A7C4V359-F1
#
_cell.length_a   1.000
_cell.length_b   1.000
_cell.length_c   1.000
_cell.angle_alpha   90.00
_cell.angle_beta   90.00
_cell.angle_gamma   90.00
#
_symmetry.space_group_name_H-M   'P 1'
#
loop_
_entity.id
_entity.type
_entity.pdbx_description
1 polymer ?
#
loop_
_entity_poly.entity_id
_entity_poly.type
_entity_poly.pdbx_seq_one_letter_code
_entity_poly.pdbx_strand_id
1 'polypeptide(L)'
;MKLNQTLEAIAKGIGLGLVALLSLETVLAPQTPQWWQFVVYFGFLLFGLLAFLGWAAADMIRQGHRIRGRLLPFGLFLLLENPGLVHAGVLAGLLGGAITLVVAAGWTWWHVPAAVAGGTVLGLLFAVFQFLPNRWLRGGTILLLAAAAATGIFYFLRMHPDLLGPEREQFLALSLLLGIPVMYLLTLAGQAEETEVEIGCMCVALALALAFLVPPTAALVAILAPIAIYVLYTYRVMRSLQVLKHTLRGLSYNNLRQHRDALLAYRRALELDPKNHWAREGRWRVHLDMDFSQVIHDTATMALVDLDLCLDRAKELLVQPRPSPEMLNEATKLLDLVVSQRPGMQAAVQYWRAVALTHGRDFDAAAEQLRSVLDDAKWEPGDPYRQAVLVPCWQLALMQHSEIRKRVGKPLLENEGRRLDAMAVVERYLRENPSDAAAL
;
A
#
# COMPACT_ATOMS: atom_id res chain seq x y z
N MET A 1 16.22 2.91 -3.86
CA MET A 1 14.80 2.93 -4.25
C MET A 1 14.60 3.16 -5.76
N LYS A 2 15.17 4.21 -6.37
CA LYS A 2 15.03 4.47 -7.82
C LYS A 2 15.58 3.36 -8.74
N LEU A 3 16.72 2.75 -8.40
CA LEU A 3 17.34 1.69 -9.21
C LEU A 3 16.47 0.41 -9.29
N ASN A 4 15.87 -0.02 -8.17
CA ASN A 4 15.01 -1.20 -8.17
C ASN A 4 13.74 -0.94 -9.00
N GLN A 5 13.17 0.26 -8.93
CA GLN A 5 12.01 0.63 -9.75
C GLN A 5 12.32 0.60 -11.25
N THR A 6 13.51 1.07 -11.66
CA THR A 6 13.93 1.00 -13.06
C THR A 6 14.17 -0.44 -13.53
N LEU A 7 14.76 -1.29 -12.67
CA LEU A 7 14.97 -2.71 -12.99
C LEU A 7 13.64 -3.46 -13.14
N GLU A 8 12.67 -3.17 -12.29
CA GLU A 8 11.32 -3.73 -12.42
C GLU A 8 10.61 -3.27 -13.69
N ALA A 9 10.72 -1.98 -14.05
CA ALA A 9 10.17 -1.46 -15.29
C ALA A 9 10.78 -2.17 -16.52
N ILE A 10 12.10 -2.39 -16.50
CA ILE A 10 12.80 -3.17 -17.53
C ILE A 10 12.30 -4.62 -17.57
N ALA A 11 12.18 -5.29 -16.41
CA ALA A 11 11.69 -6.67 -16.35
C ALA A 11 10.27 -6.82 -16.90
N LYS A 12 9.37 -5.89 -16.57
CA LYS A 12 8.01 -5.83 -17.14
C LYS A 12 8.04 -5.59 -18.65
N GLY A 13 8.92 -4.71 -19.11
CA GLY A 13 9.13 -4.43 -20.53
C GLY A 13 9.63 -5.66 -21.30
N ILE A 14 10.62 -6.39 -20.76
CA ILE A 14 11.11 -7.65 -21.34
C ILE A 14 9.99 -8.70 -21.35
N GLY A 15 9.20 -8.80 -20.28
CA GLY A 15 8.03 -9.68 -20.23
C GLY A 15 7.03 -9.38 -21.33
N LEU A 16 6.73 -8.10 -21.56
CA LEU A 16 5.87 -7.65 -22.66
C LEU A 16 6.48 -7.98 -24.02
N GLY A 17 7.79 -7.77 -24.20
CA GLY A 17 8.52 -8.09 -25.42
C GLY A 17 8.46 -9.58 -25.75
N LEU A 18 8.63 -10.45 -24.76
CA LEU A 18 8.53 -11.90 -24.93
C LEU A 18 7.09 -12.34 -25.23
N VAL A 19 6.09 -11.76 -24.57
CA VAL A 19 4.68 -12.00 -24.93
C VAL A 19 4.40 -11.55 -26.36
N ALA A 20 4.89 -10.38 -26.76
CA ALA A 20 4.74 -9.85 -28.11
C ALA A 20 5.51 -10.68 -29.15
N LEU A 21 6.56 -11.41 -28.78
CA LEU A 21 7.26 -12.34 -29.66
C LEU A 21 6.32 -13.45 -30.16
N LEU A 22 5.49 -14.02 -29.27
CA LEU A 22 4.50 -15.02 -29.69
C LEU A 22 3.52 -14.40 -30.70
N SER A 23 3.05 -13.18 -30.46
CA SER A 23 2.19 -12.46 -31.40
C SER A 23 2.88 -12.20 -32.74
N LEU A 24 4.15 -11.80 -32.72
CA LEU A 24 4.94 -11.54 -33.93
C LEU A 24 5.11 -12.83 -34.75
N GLU A 25 5.41 -13.94 -34.11
CA GLU A 25 5.60 -15.24 -34.78
C GLU A 25 4.29 -15.79 -35.35
N THR A 26 3.12 -15.47 -34.77
CA THR A 26 1.83 -15.81 -35.41
C THR A 26 1.64 -15.14 -36.77
N VAL A 27 2.33 -14.02 -37.02
CA VAL A 27 2.24 -13.24 -38.26
C VAL A 27 3.41 -13.56 -39.21
N LEU A 28 4.64 -13.58 -38.69
CA LEU A 28 5.86 -13.66 -39.51
C LEU A 28 6.37 -15.10 -39.73
N ALA A 29 5.92 -16.08 -38.95
CA ALA A 29 6.44 -17.43 -39.11
C ALA A 29 6.07 -18.02 -40.49
N PRO A 30 7.01 -18.76 -41.11
CA PRO A 30 6.77 -19.40 -42.40
C PRO A 30 5.73 -20.52 -42.30
N GLN A 31 5.60 -21.16 -41.14
CA GLN A 31 4.57 -22.17 -40.86
C GLN A 31 3.34 -21.53 -40.23
N THR A 32 2.16 -22.08 -40.51
CA THR A 32 0.93 -21.69 -39.83
C THR A 32 1.02 -22.00 -38.34
N PRO A 33 0.64 -21.07 -37.45
CA PRO A 33 0.68 -21.31 -36.02
C PRO A 33 -0.23 -22.49 -35.62
N GLN A 34 0.23 -23.27 -34.65
CA GLN A 34 -0.47 -24.47 -34.17
C GLN A 34 -0.74 -24.36 -32.67
N TRP A 35 -1.82 -24.97 -32.20
CA TRP A 35 -2.25 -24.93 -30.79
C TRP A 35 -1.19 -25.42 -29.81
N TRP A 36 -0.39 -26.44 -30.17
CA TRP A 36 0.65 -26.95 -29.29
C TRP A 36 1.72 -25.89 -28.97
N GLN A 37 1.96 -24.93 -29.88
CA GLN A 37 2.94 -23.86 -29.66
C GLN A 37 2.51 -22.98 -28.47
N PHE A 38 1.22 -22.65 -28.39
CA PHE A 38 0.65 -21.90 -27.27
C PHE A 38 0.72 -22.69 -25.96
N VAL A 39 0.40 -23.99 -26.02
CA VAL A 39 0.45 -24.88 -24.85
C VAL A 39 1.89 -25.00 -24.32
N VAL A 40 2.88 -25.16 -25.20
CA VAL A 40 4.29 -25.19 -24.82
C VAL A 40 4.71 -23.84 -24.25
N TYR A 41 4.42 -22.75 -24.95
CA TYR A 41 4.85 -21.42 -24.54
C TYR A 41 4.33 -21.01 -23.16
N PHE A 42 3.01 -21.09 -22.95
CA PHE A 42 2.39 -20.76 -21.67
C PHE A 42 2.57 -21.87 -20.62
N GLY A 43 2.78 -23.12 -21.04
CA GLY A 43 3.15 -24.22 -20.14
C GLY A 43 4.51 -23.99 -19.49
N PHE A 44 5.50 -23.54 -20.26
CA PHE A 44 6.81 -23.14 -19.72
C PHE A 44 6.71 -21.91 -18.81
N LEU A 45 5.86 -20.93 -19.15
CA LEU A 45 5.57 -19.81 -18.24
C LEU A 45 5.00 -20.29 -16.91
N LEU A 46 3.98 -21.16 -16.94
CA LEU A 46 3.33 -21.68 -15.75
C LEU A 46 4.31 -22.52 -14.91
N PHE A 47 5.10 -23.37 -15.57
CA PHE A 47 6.14 -24.16 -14.93
C PHE A 47 7.18 -23.28 -14.25
N GLY A 48 7.71 -22.27 -14.96
CA GLY A 48 8.67 -21.30 -14.40
C GLY A 48 8.12 -20.55 -13.20
N LEU A 49 6.87 -20.06 -13.30
CA LEU A 49 6.19 -19.38 -12.20
C LEU A 49 6.03 -20.31 -10.98
N LEU A 50 5.52 -21.54 -11.18
CA LEU A 50 5.30 -22.50 -10.09
C LEU A 50 6.60 -22.98 -9.46
N ALA A 51 7.67 -23.18 -10.24
CA ALA A 51 8.97 -23.58 -9.73
C ALA A 51 9.57 -22.51 -8.81
N PHE A 52 9.53 -21.24 -9.22
CA PHE A 52 10.05 -20.14 -8.42
C PHE A 52 9.17 -19.81 -7.21
N LEU A 53 7.84 -19.89 -7.33
CA LEU A 53 6.94 -19.77 -6.18
C LEU A 53 7.12 -20.94 -5.20
N GLY A 54 7.34 -22.16 -5.70
CA GLY A 54 7.64 -23.32 -4.88
C GLY A 54 8.97 -23.17 -4.13
N TRP A 55 9.98 -22.60 -4.77
CA TRP A 55 11.23 -22.23 -4.10
C TRP A 55 10.98 -21.17 -3.02
N ALA A 56 10.27 -20.08 -3.33
CA ALA A 56 9.92 -19.06 -2.34
C ALA A 56 9.17 -19.65 -1.13
N ALA A 57 8.22 -20.55 -1.38
CA ALA A 57 7.48 -21.26 -0.34
C ALA A 57 8.40 -22.14 0.52
N ALA A 58 9.31 -22.89 -0.10
CA ALA A 58 10.27 -23.73 0.62
C ALA A 58 11.23 -22.92 1.48
N ASP A 59 11.70 -21.78 0.97
CA ASP A 59 12.55 -20.86 1.72
C ASP A 59 11.81 -20.29 2.94
N MET A 60 10.55 -19.89 2.75
CA MET A 60 9.74 -19.37 3.83
C MET A 60 9.42 -20.42 4.92
N ILE A 61 9.23 -21.69 4.55
CA ILE A 61 9.08 -22.79 5.51
C ILE A 61 10.38 -22.99 6.30
N ARG A 62 11.55 -22.90 5.64
CA ARG A 62 12.87 -23.01 6.32
C ARG A 62 13.08 -21.88 7.33
N GLN A 63 12.54 -20.69 7.05
CA GLN A 63 12.57 -19.55 7.97
C GLN A 63 11.57 -19.67 9.14
N GLY A 64 10.80 -20.77 9.24
CA GLY A 64 9.96 -21.08 10.39
C GLY A 64 8.52 -20.55 10.32
N HIS A 65 8.07 -20.08 9.15
CA HIS A 65 6.69 -19.60 8.99
C HIS A 65 5.67 -20.76 9.04
N ARG A 66 4.70 -20.68 9.96
CA ARG A 66 3.57 -21.61 10.02
C ARG A 66 2.50 -21.21 9.01
N ILE A 67 2.28 -22.05 8.02
CA ILE A 67 1.23 -21.87 7.00
C ILE A 67 -0.14 -22.08 7.67
N ARG A 68 -0.82 -20.99 8.03
CA ARG A 68 -2.21 -21.06 8.52
C ARG A 68 -3.19 -21.18 7.35
N GLY A 69 -3.41 -22.42 6.91
CA GLY A 69 -4.70 -22.96 6.45
C GLY A 69 -5.39 -22.44 5.18
N ARG A 70 -4.98 -21.33 4.55
CA ARG A 70 -5.60 -20.84 3.31
C ARG A 70 -4.60 -20.66 2.18
N LEU A 71 -4.73 -21.47 1.13
CA LEU A 71 -3.82 -21.50 -0.03
C LEU A 71 -3.89 -20.23 -0.89
N LEU A 72 -5.07 -19.61 -1.02
CA LEU A 72 -5.28 -18.41 -1.85
C LEU A 72 -4.56 -17.17 -1.28
N PRO A 73 -4.79 -16.79 0.00
CA PRO A 73 -4.03 -15.72 0.65
C PRO A 73 -2.53 -16.03 0.69
N PHE A 74 -2.15 -17.29 0.85
CA PHE A 74 -0.75 -17.71 0.83
C PHE A 74 -0.10 -17.55 -0.55
N GLY A 75 -0.79 -17.90 -1.63
CA GLY A 75 -0.30 -17.68 -3.00
C GLY A 75 -0.17 -16.20 -3.33
N LEU A 76 -1.18 -15.40 -2.95
CA LEU A 76 -1.14 -13.94 -3.14
C LEU A 76 -0.04 -13.29 -2.29
N PHE A 77 0.20 -13.82 -1.08
CA PHE A 77 1.31 -13.43 -0.23
C PHE A 77 2.66 -13.72 -0.92
N LEU A 78 2.90 -14.94 -1.39
CA LEU A 78 4.15 -15.31 -2.06
C LEU A 78 4.41 -14.44 -3.30
N LEU A 79 3.36 -14.11 -4.02
CA LEU A 79 3.44 -13.25 -5.21
C LEU A 79 3.86 -11.82 -4.86
N LEU A 80 3.37 -11.27 -3.75
CA LEU A 80 3.66 -9.90 -3.33
C LEU A 80 4.98 -9.76 -2.56
N GLU A 81 5.40 -10.82 -1.88
CA GLU A 81 6.58 -10.83 -1.01
C GLU A 81 7.88 -10.95 -1.81
N ASN A 82 7.88 -11.78 -2.86
CA ASN A 82 9.08 -12.07 -3.64
C ASN A 82 8.94 -11.66 -5.11
N PRO A 83 8.84 -10.34 -5.40
CA PRO A 83 8.68 -9.84 -6.77
C PRO A 83 9.80 -10.32 -7.68
N GLY A 84 11.06 -10.31 -7.22
CA GLY A 84 12.20 -10.75 -8.00
C GLY A 84 12.08 -12.20 -8.49
N LEU A 85 11.63 -13.11 -7.63
CA LEU A 85 11.44 -14.52 -7.99
C LEU A 85 10.26 -14.71 -8.95
N VAL A 86 9.18 -13.93 -8.81
CA VAL A 86 8.05 -13.97 -9.75
C VAL A 86 8.49 -13.47 -11.13
N HIS A 87 9.20 -12.34 -11.21
CA HIS A 87 9.72 -11.83 -12.47
C HIS A 87 10.71 -12.81 -13.10
N ALA A 88 11.65 -13.35 -12.31
CA ALA A 88 12.60 -14.34 -12.81
C ALA A 88 11.91 -15.61 -13.33
N GLY A 89 10.93 -16.14 -12.60
CA GLY A 89 10.19 -17.34 -12.99
C GLY A 89 9.38 -17.14 -14.28
N VAL A 90 8.68 -16.01 -14.41
CA VAL A 90 7.91 -15.68 -15.61
C VAL A 90 8.84 -15.46 -16.80
N LEU A 91 9.91 -14.67 -16.64
CA LEU A 91 10.86 -14.39 -17.73
C LEU A 91 11.62 -15.63 -18.17
N ALA A 92 12.10 -16.45 -17.22
CA ALA A 92 12.77 -17.71 -17.52
C ALA A 92 11.83 -18.70 -18.21
N GLY A 93 10.56 -18.77 -17.77
CA GLY A 93 9.54 -19.58 -18.43
C GLY A 93 9.25 -19.12 -19.85
N LEU A 94 9.04 -17.82 -20.08
CA LEU A 94 8.82 -17.25 -21.42
C LEU A 94 10.03 -17.45 -22.35
N LEU A 95 11.26 -17.26 -21.84
CA LEU A 95 12.48 -17.50 -22.59
C LEU A 95 12.66 -18.99 -22.91
N GLY A 96 12.41 -19.88 -21.95
CA GLY A 96 12.46 -21.33 -22.16
C GLY A 96 11.44 -21.79 -23.21
N GLY A 97 10.22 -21.25 -23.16
CA GLY A 97 9.20 -21.46 -24.19
C GLY A 97 9.65 -20.95 -25.56
N ALA A 98 10.22 -19.74 -25.64
CA ALA A 98 10.70 -19.15 -26.89
C ALA A 98 11.83 -19.98 -27.51
N ILE A 99 12.84 -20.37 -26.73
CA ILE A 99 13.96 -21.19 -27.18
C ILE A 99 13.46 -22.55 -27.68
N THR A 100 12.53 -23.17 -26.94
CA THR A 100 11.94 -24.45 -27.35
C THR A 100 11.22 -24.33 -28.69
N LEU A 101 10.49 -23.23 -28.93
CA LEU A 101 9.81 -23.02 -30.20
C LEU A 101 10.74 -22.63 -31.36
N VAL A 102 11.87 -21.97 -31.08
CA VAL A 102 12.93 -21.81 -32.09
C VAL A 102 13.43 -23.16 -32.59
N VAL A 103 13.65 -24.12 -31.69
CA VAL A 103 14.12 -25.46 -32.07
C VAL A 103 13.00 -26.31 -32.68
N ALA A 104 11.82 -26.34 -32.06
CA ALA A 104 10.74 -27.27 -32.40
C ALA A 104 9.81 -26.76 -33.50
N ALA A 105 9.55 -25.45 -33.56
CA ALA A 105 8.68 -24.83 -34.56
C ALA A 105 9.47 -24.10 -35.67
N GLY A 106 10.81 -24.08 -35.58
CA GLY A 106 11.67 -23.45 -36.58
C GLY A 106 11.57 -21.92 -36.60
N TRP A 107 11.27 -21.29 -35.46
CA TRP A 107 11.26 -19.83 -35.36
C TRP A 107 12.65 -19.26 -35.61
N THR A 108 12.71 -18.01 -36.07
CA THR A 108 14.01 -17.39 -36.35
C THR A 108 14.70 -17.01 -35.05
N TRP A 109 15.92 -17.51 -34.83
CA TRP A 109 16.68 -17.26 -33.59
C TRP A 109 16.85 -15.76 -33.28
N TRP A 110 16.96 -14.90 -34.30
CA TRP A 110 17.13 -13.45 -34.12
C TRP A 110 15.91 -12.74 -33.51
N HIS A 111 14.71 -13.30 -33.62
CA HIS A 111 13.51 -12.67 -33.06
C HIS A 111 13.52 -12.68 -31.52
N VAL A 112 14.16 -13.67 -30.88
CA VAL A 112 14.27 -13.75 -29.41
C VAL A 112 15.08 -12.58 -28.81
N PRO A 113 16.35 -12.34 -29.19
CA PRO A 113 17.10 -11.20 -28.68
C PRO A 113 16.49 -9.86 -29.13
N ALA A 114 15.89 -9.78 -30.31
CA ALA A 114 15.18 -8.59 -30.75
C ALA A 114 13.97 -8.27 -29.86
N ALA A 115 13.19 -9.27 -29.44
CA ALA A 115 12.08 -9.12 -28.52
C ALA A 115 12.54 -8.67 -27.12
N VAL A 116 13.64 -9.23 -26.61
CA VAL A 116 14.23 -8.80 -25.34
C VAL A 116 14.75 -7.36 -25.42
N ALA A 117 15.42 -6.99 -26.51
CA ALA A 117 15.92 -5.64 -26.73
C ALA A 117 14.76 -4.63 -26.85
N GLY A 118 13.76 -4.92 -27.68
CA GLY A 118 12.56 -4.11 -27.83
C GLY A 118 11.78 -3.97 -26.53
N GLY A 119 11.63 -5.07 -25.78
CA GLY A 119 11.04 -5.07 -24.45
C GLY A 119 11.82 -4.21 -23.45
N THR A 120 13.16 -4.23 -23.51
CA THR A 120 14.01 -3.38 -22.67
C THR A 120 13.78 -1.89 -22.97
N VAL A 121 13.69 -1.52 -24.24
CA VAL A 121 13.35 -0.13 -24.65
C VAL A 121 11.97 0.26 -24.14
N LEU A 122 10.97 -0.61 -24.26
CA LEU A 122 9.63 -0.38 -23.72
C LEU A 122 9.66 -0.20 -22.20
N GLY A 123 10.44 -1.00 -21.47
CA GLY A 123 10.61 -0.86 -20.03
C GLY A 123 11.29 0.45 -19.62
N LEU A 124 12.25 0.94 -20.41
CA LEU A 124 12.83 2.27 -20.22
C LEU A 124 11.81 3.38 -20.48
N LEU A 125 10.97 3.24 -21.50
CA LEU A 125 9.86 4.18 -21.76
C LEU A 125 8.90 4.22 -20.57
N PHE A 126 8.58 3.07 -19.96
CA PHE A 126 7.74 3.03 -18.75
C PHE A 126 8.35 3.86 -17.62
N ALA A 127 9.67 3.75 -17.40
CA ALA A 127 10.37 4.54 -16.40
C ALA A 127 10.34 6.05 -16.73
N VAL A 128 10.40 6.44 -18.00
CA VAL A 128 10.31 7.85 -18.42
C VAL A 128 8.93 8.43 -18.10
N PHE A 129 7.84 7.72 -18.41
CA PHE A 129 6.48 8.20 -18.16
C PHE A 129 6.15 8.37 -16.67
N GLN A 130 6.87 7.68 -15.78
CA GLN A 130 6.72 7.86 -14.33
C GLN A 130 7.17 9.26 -13.86
N PHE A 131 8.03 9.96 -14.62
CA PHE A 131 8.47 11.31 -14.28
C PHE A 131 7.43 12.40 -14.59
N LEU A 132 6.33 12.08 -15.28
CA LEU A 132 5.25 13.05 -15.51
C LEU A 132 4.48 13.31 -14.20
N PRO A 133 4.52 14.54 -13.65
CA PRO A 133 4.00 14.81 -12.31
C PRO A 133 2.47 14.85 -12.25
N ASN A 134 1.81 15.18 -13.36
CA ASN A 134 0.35 15.31 -13.40
C ASN A 134 -0.32 14.04 -13.94
N ARG A 135 -1.07 13.36 -13.08
CA ARG A 135 -1.85 12.14 -13.41
C ARG A 135 -2.79 12.30 -14.60
N TRP A 136 -3.45 13.45 -14.72
CA TRP A 136 -4.43 13.67 -15.79
C TRP A 136 -3.73 13.82 -17.14
N LEU A 137 -2.63 14.56 -17.16
CA LEU A 137 -1.79 14.70 -18.36
C LEU A 137 -1.19 13.35 -18.74
N ARG A 138 -0.62 12.63 -17.77
CA ARG A 138 -0.04 11.30 -17.97
C ARG A 138 -1.06 10.32 -18.55
N GLY A 139 -2.21 10.18 -17.90
CA GLY A 139 -3.30 9.31 -18.37
C GLY A 139 -3.81 9.68 -19.77
N GLY A 140 -4.03 10.97 -20.03
CA GLY A 140 -4.45 11.45 -21.36
C GLY A 140 -3.42 11.18 -22.45
N THR A 141 -2.13 11.45 -22.19
CA THR A 141 -1.04 11.18 -23.14
C THR A 141 -0.89 9.69 -23.44
N ILE A 142 -1.01 8.84 -22.42
CA ILE A 142 -0.90 7.39 -22.59
C ILE A 142 -2.09 6.87 -23.38
N LEU A 143 -3.30 7.34 -23.09
CA LEU A 143 -4.49 6.94 -23.84
C LEU A 143 -4.38 7.32 -25.33
N LEU A 144 -3.89 8.54 -25.62
CA LEU A 144 -3.69 9.00 -27.00
C LEU A 144 -2.60 8.19 -27.71
N LEU A 145 -1.46 7.93 -27.06
CA LEU A 145 -0.40 7.10 -27.62
C LEU A 145 -0.84 5.64 -27.81
N ALA A 146 -1.60 5.08 -26.87
CA ALA A 146 -2.18 3.75 -26.96
C ALA A 146 -3.16 3.64 -28.14
N ALA A 147 -4.05 4.62 -28.30
CA ALA A 147 -4.98 4.67 -29.43
C ALA A 147 -4.24 4.79 -30.77
N ALA A 148 -3.21 5.66 -30.85
CA ALA A 148 -2.37 5.79 -32.04
C ALA A 148 -1.61 4.50 -32.37
N ALA A 149 -1.03 3.84 -31.37
CA ALA A 149 -0.31 2.58 -31.54
C ALA A 149 -1.24 1.45 -32.00
N ALA A 150 -2.39 1.27 -31.34
CA ALA A 150 -3.37 0.24 -31.71
C ALA A 150 -3.90 0.47 -33.13
N THR A 151 -4.25 1.70 -33.48
CA THR A 151 -4.75 2.05 -34.82
C THR A 151 -3.68 1.86 -35.89
N GLY A 152 -2.44 2.30 -35.61
CA GLY A 152 -1.31 2.16 -36.52
C GLY A 152 -0.96 0.69 -36.80
N ILE A 153 -0.89 -0.14 -35.76
CA ILE A 153 -0.64 -1.59 -35.89
C ILE A 153 -1.78 -2.25 -36.67
N PHE A 154 -3.04 -1.95 -36.33
CA PHE A 154 -4.20 -2.52 -37.03
C PHE A 154 -4.20 -2.16 -38.52
N TYR A 155 -3.96 -0.89 -38.85
CA TYR A 155 -3.94 -0.43 -40.24
C TYR A 155 -2.76 -1.02 -41.02
N PHE A 156 -1.57 -1.09 -40.42
CA PHE A 156 -0.40 -1.75 -41.01
C PHE A 156 -0.70 -3.20 -41.36
N LEU A 157 -1.30 -3.96 -40.43
CA LEU A 157 -1.66 -5.36 -40.66
C LEU A 157 -2.73 -5.52 -41.74
N ARG A 158 -3.70 -4.60 -41.82
CA ARG A 158 -4.72 -4.61 -42.88
C ARG A 158 -4.17 -4.23 -44.25
N MET A 159 -3.15 -3.38 -44.32
CA MET A 159 -2.48 -3.04 -45.59
C MET A 159 -1.61 -4.17 -46.14
N HIS A 160 -1.24 -5.14 -45.31
CA HIS A 160 -0.45 -6.30 -45.70
C HIS A 160 -1.25 -7.60 -45.53
N PRO A 161 -2.30 -7.82 -46.34
CA PRO A 161 -3.16 -9.00 -46.23
C PRO A 161 -2.40 -10.32 -46.45
N ASP A 162 -1.28 -10.28 -47.17
CA ASP A 162 -0.40 -11.44 -47.39
C ASP A 162 0.19 -11.99 -46.08
N LEU A 163 0.28 -11.17 -45.03
CA LEU A 163 0.82 -11.55 -43.72
C LEU A 163 -0.23 -12.20 -42.80
N LEU A 164 -1.52 -11.90 -43.00
CA LEU A 164 -2.60 -12.24 -42.07
C LEU A 164 -3.81 -12.82 -42.80
N GLY A 165 -3.82 -14.16 -42.88
CA GLY A 165 -5.02 -14.93 -43.19
C GLY A 165 -5.96 -15.09 -41.99
N PRO A 166 -7.21 -15.54 -42.21
CA PRO A 166 -8.25 -15.62 -41.17
C PRO A 166 -7.88 -16.54 -39.99
N GLU A 167 -7.14 -17.63 -40.24
CA GLU A 167 -6.64 -18.50 -39.17
C GLU A 167 -5.58 -17.79 -38.31
N ARG A 168 -4.66 -17.04 -38.93
CA ARG A 168 -3.61 -16.28 -38.23
C ARG A 168 -4.19 -15.14 -37.41
N GLU A 169 -5.28 -14.50 -37.87
CA GLU A 169 -5.99 -13.45 -37.12
C GLU A 169 -6.46 -13.97 -35.75
N GLN A 170 -7.02 -15.19 -35.69
CA GLN A 170 -7.47 -15.80 -34.44
C GLN A 170 -6.33 -16.09 -33.47
N PHE A 171 -5.22 -16.66 -33.96
CA PHE A 171 -4.04 -16.94 -33.14
C PHE A 171 -3.36 -15.66 -32.65
N LEU A 172 -3.30 -14.62 -33.48
CA LEU A 172 -2.79 -13.30 -33.09
C LEU A 172 -3.65 -12.73 -31.95
N ALA A 173 -4.97 -12.69 -32.13
CA ALA A 173 -5.87 -12.17 -31.10
C ALA A 173 -5.79 -12.96 -29.78
N LEU A 174 -5.72 -14.30 -29.86
CA LEU A 174 -5.55 -15.15 -28.69
C LEU A 174 -4.23 -14.88 -27.96
N SER A 175 -3.12 -14.73 -28.70
CA SER A 175 -1.82 -14.43 -28.11
C SER A 175 -1.82 -13.10 -27.33
N LEU A 176 -2.46 -12.07 -27.89
CA LEU A 176 -2.62 -10.77 -27.25
C LEU A 176 -3.48 -10.85 -25.99
N LEU A 177 -4.61 -11.59 -26.03
CA LEU A 177 -5.46 -11.80 -24.86
C LEU A 177 -4.76 -12.56 -23.74
N LEU A 178 -4.01 -13.62 -24.06
CA LEU A 178 -3.23 -14.38 -23.09
C LEU A 178 -2.04 -13.57 -22.54
N GLY A 179 -1.58 -12.56 -23.27
CA GLY A 179 -0.57 -11.61 -22.82
C GLY A 179 -1.05 -10.69 -21.68
N ILE A 180 -2.33 -10.32 -21.65
CA ILE A 180 -2.91 -9.44 -20.63
C ILE A 180 -2.73 -9.98 -19.20
N PRO A 181 -3.15 -11.22 -18.86
CA PRO A 181 -2.97 -11.74 -17.51
C PRO A 181 -1.49 -11.91 -17.13
N VAL A 182 -0.60 -12.20 -18.08
CA VAL A 182 0.85 -12.28 -17.83
C VAL A 182 1.40 -10.91 -17.45
N MET A 183 1.02 -9.87 -18.20
CA MET A 183 1.41 -8.51 -17.87
C MET A 183 0.84 -8.09 -16.52
N TYR A 184 -0.44 -8.39 -16.26
CA TYR A 184 -1.08 -8.08 -14.99
C TYR A 184 -0.42 -8.77 -13.79
N LEU A 185 0.05 -10.01 -13.99
CA LEU A 185 0.80 -10.74 -12.98
C LEU A 185 2.09 -10.02 -12.59
N LEU A 186 2.85 -9.54 -13.59
CA LEU A 186 4.10 -8.80 -13.38
C LEU A 186 3.84 -7.43 -12.72
N THR A 187 2.77 -6.73 -13.10
CA THR A 187 2.40 -5.45 -12.47
C THR A 187 1.97 -5.62 -11.03
N LEU A 188 1.16 -6.64 -10.74
CA LEU A 188 0.67 -6.94 -9.40
C LEU A 188 1.83 -7.34 -8.47
N ALA A 189 2.72 -8.21 -8.95
CA ALA A 189 3.87 -8.70 -8.17
C ALA A 189 4.88 -7.59 -7.83
N GLY A 190 5.19 -6.69 -8.78
CA GLY A 190 6.30 -5.72 -8.65
C GLY A 190 6.25 -4.80 -7.42
N GLN A 191 7.38 -4.30 -6.92
CA GLN A 191 7.41 -3.33 -5.82
C GLN A 191 6.82 -1.98 -6.19
N ALA A 192 7.03 -1.54 -7.43
CA ALA A 192 6.46 -0.33 -7.96
C ALA A 192 4.92 -0.32 -7.87
N GLU A 193 4.38 0.87 -7.67
CA GLU A 193 2.94 1.12 -7.78
C GLU A 193 2.51 0.88 -9.23
N GLU A 194 1.28 0.39 -9.40
CA GLU A 194 0.68 0.21 -10.72
C GLU A 194 0.61 1.56 -11.43
N THR A 195 1.02 1.56 -12.69
CA THR A 195 1.08 2.77 -13.51
C THR A 195 0.07 2.73 -14.63
N GLU A 196 -0.37 3.91 -15.06
CA GLU A 196 -1.32 4.04 -16.16
C GLU A 196 -0.75 3.53 -17.48
N VAL A 197 0.59 3.49 -17.62
CA VAL A 197 1.28 3.01 -18.84
C VAL A 197 1.05 1.52 -19.01
N GLU A 198 1.18 0.75 -17.93
CA GLU A 198 1.01 -0.70 -17.94
C GLU A 198 -0.43 -1.07 -18.34
N ILE A 199 -1.41 -0.36 -17.79
CA ILE A 199 -2.83 -0.52 -18.15
C ILE A 199 -3.07 -0.09 -19.60
N GLY A 200 -2.41 0.97 -20.06
CA GLY A 200 -2.43 1.41 -21.45
C GLY A 200 -1.97 0.31 -22.41
N CYS A 201 -0.84 -0.34 -22.13
CA CYS A 201 -0.32 -1.46 -22.92
C CYS A 201 -1.30 -2.66 -22.95
N MET A 202 -1.89 -3.01 -21.81
CA MET A 202 -2.92 -4.06 -21.76
C MET A 202 -4.16 -3.67 -22.60
N CYS A 203 -4.54 -2.39 -22.60
CA CYS A 203 -5.64 -1.89 -23.41
C CYS A 203 -5.31 -1.88 -24.91
N VAL A 204 -4.06 -1.64 -25.31
CA VAL A 204 -3.61 -1.81 -26.71
C VAL A 204 -3.75 -3.27 -27.14
N ALA A 205 -3.28 -4.21 -26.32
CA ALA A 205 -3.42 -5.64 -26.60
C ALA A 205 -4.89 -6.06 -26.70
N LEU A 206 -5.74 -5.57 -25.79
CA LEU A 206 -7.18 -5.83 -25.81
C LEU A 206 -7.86 -5.22 -27.03
N ALA A 207 -7.54 -3.98 -27.39
CA ALA A 207 -8.11 -3.29 -28.55
C ALA A 207 -7.79 -4.03 -29.85
N LEU A 208 -6.52 -4.41 -30.04
CA LEU A 208 -6.06 -5.19 -31.18
C LEU A 208 -6.74 -6.56 -31.22
N ALA A 209 -6.79 -7.28 -30.10
CA ALA A 209 -7.44 -8.59 -30.05
C ALA A 209 -8.93 -8.52 -30.41
N LEU A 210 -9.65 -7.55 -29.85
CA LEU A 210 -11.07 -7.36 -30.16
C LEU A 210 -11.28 -6.91 -31.61
N ALA A 211 -10.37 -6.12 -32.19
CA ALA A 211 -10.48 -5.67 -33.58
C ALA A 211 -10.39 -6.82 -34.60
N PHE A 212 -9.75 -7.94 -34.24
CA PHE A 212 -9.67 -9.14 -35.06
C PHE A 212 -10.72 -10.21 -34.70
N LEU A 213 -11.20 -10.25 -33.45
CA LEU A 213 -12.22 -11.23 -33.03
C LEU A 213 -13.66 -10.80 -33.27
N VAL A 214 -13.93 -9.49 -33.19
CA VAL A 214 -15.29 -8.95 -33.22
C VAL A 214 -15.71 -8.67 -34.68
N PRO A 215 -16.94 -9.03 -35.08
CA PRO A 215 -17.41 -8.73 -36.43
C PRO A 215 -17.46 -7.22 -36.68
N PRO A 216 -17.37 -6.76 -37.95
CA PRO A 216 -17.36 -5.33 -38.30
C PRO A 216 -18.58 -4.55 -37.76
N THR A 217 -19.72 -5.22 -37.63
CA THR A 217 -20.96 -4.65 -37.06
C THR A 217 -20.81 -4.22 -35.60
N ALA A 218 -19.85 -4.79 -34.87
CA ALA A 218 -19.55 -4.47 -33.48
C ALA A 218 -18.15 -3.84 -33.31
N ALA A 219 -17.57 -3.26 -34.36
CA ALA A 219 -16.25 -2.62 -34.30
C ALA A 219 -16.14 -1.52 -33.23
N LEU A 220 -17.25 -0.85 -32.91
CA LEU A 220 -17.34 0.10 -31.80
C LEU A 220 -16.95 -0.53 -30.45
N VAL A 221 -17.23 -1.81 -30.23
CA VAL A 221 -16.86 -2.53 -29.00
C VAL A 221 -15.33 -2.65 -28.88
N ALA A 222 -14.63 -2.94 -29.98
CA ALA A 222 -13.17 -3.05 -30.00
C ALA A 222 -12.46 -1.74 -29.63
N ILE A 223 -13.13 -0.59 -29.83
CA ILE A 223 -12.60 0.74 -29.49
C ILE A 223 -13.08 1.18 -28.11
N LEU A 224 -14.39 1.11 -27.84
CA LEU A 224 -14.99 1.64 -26.62
C LEU A 224 -14.68 0.79 -25.40
N ALA A 225 -14.61 -0.54 -25.52
CA ALA A 225 -14.38 -1.39 -24.35
C ALA A 225 -12.99 -1.18 -23.72
N PRO A 226 -11.86 -1.15 -24.47
CA PRO A 226 -10.55 -0.85 -23.90
C PRO A 226 -10.47 0.56 -23.30
N ILE A 227 -11.07 1.57 -23.93
CA ILE A 227 -11.11 2.93 -23.40
C ILE A 227 -11.89 2.99 -22.08
N ALA A 228 -13.07 2.37 -22.05
CA ALA A 228 -13.91 2.31 -20.86
C ALA A 228 -13.20 1.58 -19.71
N ILE A 229 -12.55 0.43 -20.01
CA ILE A 229 -11.75 -0.33 -19.03
C ILE A 229 -10.59 0.53 -18.52
N TYR A 230 -9.85 1.21 -19.40
CA TYR A 230 -8.75 2.09 -19.02
C TYR A 230 -9.21 3.19 -18.05
N VAL A 231 -10.27 3.92 -18.40
CA VAL A 231 -10.79 5.02 -17.58
C VAL A 231 -11.35 4.51 -16.25
N LEU A 232 -12.16 3.44 -16.27
CA LEU A 232 -12.74 2.86 -15.06
C LEU A 232 -11.66 2.34 -14.12
N TYR A 233 -10.68 1.62 -14.66
CA TYR A 233 -9.60 1.02 -13.88
C TYR A 233 -8.72 2.10 -13.24
N THR A 234 -8.22 3.05 -14.04
CA THR A 234 -7.34 4.13 -13.56
C THR A 234 -8.02 5.04 -12.55
N TYR A 235 -9.33 5.30 -12.70
CA TYR A 235 -10.07 6.18 -11.79
C TYR A 235 -10.55 5.48 -10.51
N ARG A 236 -11.01 4.22 -10.59
CA ARG A 236 -11.70 3.54 -9.47
C ARG A 236 -10.91 2.40 -8.84
N VAL A 237 -10.23 1.59 -9.65
CA VAL A 237 -9.65 0.31 -9.19
C VAL A 237 -8.21 0.50 -8.73
N MET A 238 -7.40 1.23 -9.50
CA MET A 238 -5.95 1.36 -9.30
C MET A 238 -5.59 1.83 -7.89
N ARG A 239 -6.24 2.88 -7.38
CA ARG A 239 -5.99 3.40 -6.02
C ARG A 239 -6.30 2.37 -4.94
N SER A 240 -7.46 1.73 -5.03
CA SER A 240 -7.89 0.72 -4.07
C SER A 240 -6.92 -0.47 -4.05
N LEU A 241 -6.40 -0.86 -5.21
CA LEU A 241 -5.44 -1.95 -5.34
C LEU A 241 -4.05 -1.58 -4.82
N GLN A 242 -3.59 -0.35 -5.08
CA GLN A 242 -2.36 0.18 -4.48
C GLN A 242 -2.44 0.20 -2.94
N VAL A 243 -3.57 0.64 -2.38
CA VAL A 243 -3.80 0.63 -0.92
C VAL A 243 -3.78 -0.80 -0.38
N LEU A 244 -4.48 -1.73 -1.03
CA LEU A 244 -4.48 -3.15 -0.65
C LEU A 244 -3.06 -3.74 -0.67
N LYS A 245 -2.30 -3.48 -1.72
CA LYS A 245 -0.93 -3.95 -1.92
C LYS A 245 -0.01 -3.47 -0.80
N HIS A 246 -0.03 -2.18 -0.49
CA HIS A 246 0.77 -1.60 0.60
C HIS A 246 0.33 -2.12 1.98
N THR A 247 -0.97 -2.31 2.20
CA THR A 247 -1.50 -2.88 3.44
C THR A 247 -1.03 -4.32 3.64
N LEU A 248 -1.07 -5.15 2.60
CA LEU A 248 -0.61 -6.55 2.65
C LEU A 248 0.90 -6.65 2.88
N ARG A 249 1.69 -5.76 2.26
CA ARG A 249 3.13 -5.67 2.53
C ARG A 249 3.43 -5.23 3.95
N GLY A 250 2.74 -4.23 4.46
CA GLY A 250 2.87 -3.80 5.85
C GLY A 250 2.61 -4.94 6.82
N LEU A 251 1.59 -5.77 6.53
CA LEU A 251 1.27 -6.95 7.33
C LEU A 251 2.39 -8.00 7.26
N SER A 252 2.94 -8.22 6.07
CA SER A 252 4.06 -9.14 5.87
C SER A 252 5.30 -8.71 6.64
N TYR A 253 5.76 -7.47 6.44
CA TYR A 253 6.92 -6.93 7.13
C TYR A 253 6.76 -6.94 8.65
N ASN A 254 5.56 -6.67 9.17
CA ASN A 254 5.32 -6.78 10.61
C ASN A 254 5.48 -8.22 11.11
N ASN A 255 4.98 -9.21 10.36
CA ASN A 255 5.16 -10.62 10.72
C ASN A 255 6.65 -11.04 10.69
N LEU A 256 7.46 -10.39 9.84
CA LEU A 256 8.93 -10.56 9.78
C LEU A 256 9.69 -9.74 10.83
N ARG A 257 8.99 -9.01 11.71
CA ARG A 257 9.56 -8.04 12.67
C ARG A 257 10.41 -6.94 12.02
N GLN A 258 10.19 -6.69 10.73
CA GLN A 258 10.80 -5.58 10.00
C GLN A 258 9.93 -4.33 10.20
N HIS A 259 9.94 -3.79 11.43
CA HIS A 259 9.00 -2.74 11.82
C HIS A 259 9.12 -1.46 10.97
N ARG A 260 10.32 -1.10 10.54
CA ARG A 260 10.56 0.09 9.69
C ARG A 260 9.84 0.00 8.35
N ASP A 261 10.01 -1.10 7.63
CA ASP A 261 9.39 -1.30 6.31
C ASP A 261 7.88 -1.48 6.43
N ALA A 262 7.43 -2.09 7.54
CA ALA A 262 6.00 -2.16 7.86
C ALA A 262 5.38 -0.77 8.03
N LEU A 263 6.01 0.11 8.83
CA LEU A 263 5.53 1.47 9.03
C LEU A 263 5.53 2.29 7.72
N LEU A 264 6.57 2.14 6.89
CA LEU A 264 6.62 2.78 5.57
C LEU A 264 5.47 2.34 4.67
N ALA A 265 5.21 1.03 4.60
CA ALA A 265 4.14 0.48 3.79
C ALA A 265 2.76 0.94 4.27
N TYR A 266 2.48 0.89 5.58
CA TYR A 266 1.21 1.37 6.11
C TYR A 266 1.03 2.87 5.99
N ARG A 267 2.09 3.66 6.19
CA ARG A 267 2.06 5.11 5.94
C ARG A 267 1.68 5.38 4.49
N ARG A 268 2.30 4.69 3.54
CA ARG A 268 1.97 4.85 2.12
C ARG A 268 0.53 4.46 1.79
N ALA A 269 0.01 3.40 2.40
CA ALA A 269 -1.39 3.02 2.26
C ALA A 269 -2.34 4.12 2.78
N LEU A 270 -2.04 4.73 3.93
CA LEU A 270 -2.83 5.82 4.52
C LEU A 270 -2.69 7.15 3.78
N GLU A 271 -1.57 7.41 3.11
CA GLU A 271 -1.42 8.56 2.20
C GLU A 271 -2.35 8.45 0.98
N LEU A 272 -2.56 7.22 0.48
CA LEU A 272 -3.46 6.95 -0.64
C LEU A 272 -4.94 6.93 -0.22
N ASP A 273 -5.24 6.36 0.94
CA ASP A 273 -6.58 6.35 1.56
C ASP A 273 -6.49 6.53 3.09
N PRO A 274 -6.68 7.76 3.60
CA PRO A 274 -6.61 8.06 5.03
C PRO A 274 -7.66 7.34 5.89
N LYS A 275 -8.75 6.86 5.26
CA LYS A 275 -9.87 6.19 5.95
C LYS A 275 -9.73 4.67 5.96
N ASN A 276 -8.65 4.12 5.41
CA ASN A 276 -8.47 2.67 5.37
C ASN A 276 -8.27 2.10 6.77
N HIS A 277 -9.26 1.32 7.23
CA HIS A 277 -9.23 0.70 8.55
C HIS A 277 -8.11 -0.34 8.70
N TRP A 278 -7.89 -1.19 7.71
CA TRP A 278 -6.88 -2.25 7.76
C TRP A 278 -5.46 -1.71 7.83
N ALA A 279 -5.16 -0.63 7.07
CA ALA A 279 -3.85 0.00 7.12
C ALA A 279 -3.60 0.70 8.47
N ARG A 280 -4.63 1.32 9.04
CA ARG A 280 -4.55 1.95 10.37
C ARG A 280 -4.33 0.92 11.47
N GLU A 281 -5.13 -0.14 11.47
CA GLU A 281 -4.99 -1.26 12.42
C GLU A 281 -3.66 -1.99 12.24
N GLY A 282 -3.19 -2.14 11.01
CA GLY A 282 -1.89 -2.72 10.73
C GLY A 282 -0.74 -1.87 11.30
N ARG A 283 -0.76 -0.55 11.07
CA ARG A 283 0.21 0.39 11.63
C ARG A 283 0.19 0.38 13.15
N TRP A 284 -1.01 0.31 13.72
CA TRP A 284 -1.22 0.17 15.16
C TRP A 284 -0.53 -1.05 15.74
N ARG A 285 -0.77 -2.24 15.15
CA ARG A 285 -0.13 -3.49 15.58
C ARG A 285 1.39 -3.41 15.54
N VAL A 286 1.97 -2.70 14.55
CA VAL A 286 3.42 -2.49 14.50
C VAL A 286 3.92 -1.73 15.73
N HIS A 287 3.18 -0.70 16.18
CA HIS A 287 3.54 0.03 17.40
C HIS A 287 3.41 -0.82 18.67
N LEU A 288 2.48 -1.78 18.70
CA LEU A 288 2.33 -2.72 19.82
C LEU A 288 3.47 -3.75 19.88
N ASP A 289 3.85 -4.28 18.72
CA ASP A 289 4.87 -5.32 18.60
C ASP A 289 6.31 -4.75 18.74
N MET A 290 6.46 -3.43 18.60
CA MET A 290 7.75 -2.73 18.61
C MET A 290 8.29 -2.51 20.01
N ASP A 291 9.55 -2.90 20.25
CA ASP A 291 10.28 -2.50 21.45
C ASP A 291 10.92 -1.13 21.26
N PHE A 292 10.26 -0.10 21.80
CA PHE A 292 10.72 1.29 21.70
C PHE A 292 12.11 1.51 22.31
N SER A 293 12.54 0.70 23.28
CA SER A 293 13.89 0.85 23.87
C SER A 293 14.99 0.64 22.84
N GLN A 294 14.78 -0.25 21.87
CA GLN A 294 15.70 -0.52 20.78
C GLN A 294 15.56 0.53 19.66
N VAL A 295 14.33 0.98 19.41
CA VAL A 295 14.03 1.88 18.28
C VAL A 295 14.41 3.33 18.56
N ILE A 296 14.44 3.78 19.82
CA ILE A 296 14.88 5.14 20.19
C ILE A 296 16.26 5.50 19.61
N HIS A 297 17.15 4.51 19.44
CA HIS A 297 18.47 4.71 18.85
C HIS A 297 18.48 4.79 17.32
N ASP A 298 17.44 4.30 16.63
CA ASP A 298 17.30 4.40 15.18
C ASP A 298 16.44 5.60 14.77
N THR A 299 17.10 6.71 14.48
CA THR A 299 16.47 7.97 14.06
C THR A 299 15.55 7.79 12.85
N ALA A 300 15.87 6.87 11.93
CA ALA A 300 15.08 6.69 10.71
C ALA A 300 13.73 6.02 10.99
N THR A 301 13.69 5.06 11.90
CA THR A 301 12.45 4.40 12.31
C THR A 301 11.62 5.30 13.23
N MET A 302 12.27 6.04 14.13
CA MET A 302 11.59 7.01 15.00
C MET A 302 10.85 8.11 14.23
N ALA A 303 11.39 8.57 13.09
CA ALA A 303 10.71 9.53 12.24
C ALA A 303 9.39 9.01 11.60
N LEU A 304 9.18 7.68 11.60
CA LEU A 304 7.98 7.03 11.07
C LEU A 304 6.94 6.74 12.17
N VAL A 305 7.35 6.82 13.44
CA VAL A 305 6.47 6.58 14.58
C VAL A 305 5.45 7.70 14.68
N ASP A 306 4.19 7.30 14.76
CA ASP A 306 3.08 8.23 14.93
C ASP A 306 2.83 8.48 16.42
N LEU A 307 3.37 9.59 16.93
CA LEU A 307 3.23 9.93 18.35
C LEU A 307 1.79 10.28 18.73
N ASP A 308 1.00 10.81 17.80
CA ASP A 308 -0.41 11.09 18.02
C ASP A 308 -1.19 9.78 18.18
N LEU A 309 -0.91 8.78 17.34
CA LEU A 309 -1.46 7.43 17.47
C LEU A 309 -1.03 6.75 18.78
N CYS A 310 0.24 6.88 19.19
CA CYS A 310 0.72 6.37 20.47
C CYS A 310 0.00 7.03 21.66
N LEU A 311 -0.25 8.34 21.59
CA LEU A 311 -1.00 9.05 22.61
C LEU A 311 -2.45 8.55 22.67
N ASP A 312 -3.13 8.44 21.52
CA ASP A 312 -4.51 7.93 21.43
C ASP A 312 -4.63 6.51 22.01
N ARG A 313 -3.64 5.65 21.80
CA ARG A 313 -3.54 4.33 22.46
C ARG A 313 -3.54 4.45 23.97
N ALA A 314 -2.67 5.29 24.51
CA ALA A 314 -2.62 5.49 25.94
C ALA A 314 -3.99 5.94 26.48
N LYS A 315 -4.72 6.81 25.75
CA LYS A 315 -6.10 7.18 26.12
C LYS A 315 -7.03 5.97 26.15
N GLU A 316 -7.07 5.18 25.08
CA GLU A 316 -7.97 4.02 24.96
C GLU A 316 -7.73 2.96 26.05
N LEU A 317 -6.47 2.75 26.45
CA LEU A 317 -6.14 1.85 27.55
C LEU A 317 -6.62 2.39 28.90
N LEU A 318 -6.49 3.70 29.10
CA LEU A 318 -6.77 4.37 30.38
C LEU A 318 -8.25 4.73 30.57
N VAL A 319 -9.03 4.87 29.50
CA VAL A 319 -10.48 5.13 29.58
C VAL A 319 -11.27 3.91 30.07
N GLN A 320 -10.70 2.72 29.99
CA GLN A 320 -11.36 1.50 30.47
C GLN A 320 -11.59 1.56 31.99
N PRO A 321 -12.73 1.11 32.52
CA PRO A 321 -13.07 1.28 33.94
C PRO A 321 -12.12 0.54 34.89
N ARG A 322 -11.45 -0.52 34.43
CA ARG A 322 -10.45 -1.29 35.19
C ARG A 322 -9.34 -1.81 34.26
N PRO A 323 -8.34 -0.99 33.92
CA PRO A 323 -7.20 -1.45 33.13
C PRO A 323 -6.37 -2.48 33.91
N SER A 324 -5.84 -3.48 33.22
CA SER A 324 -4.92 -4.44 33.84
C SER A 324 -3.57 -3.78 34.16
N PRO A 325 -2.77 -4.34 35.08
CA PRO A 325 -1.43 -3.83 35.36
C PRO A 325 -0.52 -3.78 34.12
N GLU A 326 -0.69 -4.74 33.20
CA GLU A 326 0.02 -4.77 31.92
C GLU A 326 -0.37 -3.58 31.03
N MET A 327 -1.67 -3.28 30.94
CA MET A 327 -2.18 -2.11 30.18
C MET A 327 -1.68 -0.79 30.77
N LEU A 328 -1.60 -0.68 32.10
CA LEU A 328 -1.07 0.51 32.76
C LEU A 328 0.42 0.70 32.45
N ASN A 329 1.20 -0.39 32.44
CA ASN A 329 2.61 -0.35 32.08
C ASN A 329 2.81 0.01 30.61
N GLU A 330 2.01 -0.56 29.71
CA GLU A 330 1.99 -0.22 28.27
C GLU A 330 1.67 1.26 28.06
N ALA A 331 0.59 1.76 28.66
CA ALA A 331 0.20 3.17 28.56
C ALA A 331 1.31 4.09 29.09
N THR A 332 1.93 3.76 30.22
CA THR A 332 3.01 4.58 30.79
C THR A 332 4.22 4.63 29.86
N LYS A 333 4.63 3.49 29.29
CA LYS A 333 5.73 3.45 28.31
C LYS A 333 5.46 4.31 27.08
N LEU A 334 4.23 4.28 26.55
CA LEU A 334 3.82 5.09 25.40
C LEU A 334 3.83 6.58 25.72
N LEU A 335 3.33 6.96 26.90
CA LEU A 335 3.36 8.34 27.37
C LEU A 335 4.80 8.87 27.52
N ASP A 336 5.70 8.05 28.07
CA ASP A 336 7.12 8.41 28.23
C ASP A 336 7.80 8.62 26.87
N LEU A 337 7.51 7.76 25.90
CA LEU A 337 7.98 7.92 24.53
C LEU A 337 7.51 9.25 23.93
N VAL A 338 6.21 9.57 24.07
CA VAL A 338 5.63 10.81 23.51
C VAL A 338 6.31 12.04 24.07
N VAL A 339 6.50 12.13 25.39
CA VAL A 339 7.19 13.27 26.03
C VAL A 339 8.65 13.35 25.61
N SER A 340 9.34 12.22 25.52
CA SER A 340 10.76 12.19 25.14
C SER A 340 11.01 12.74 23.72
N GLN A 341 10.08 12.50 22.79
CA GLN A 341 10.23 12.87 21.38
C GLN A 341 9.56 14.20 21.04
N ARG A 342 8.46 14.55 21.72
CA ARG A 342 7.75 15.84 21.58
C ARG A 342 7.44 16.43 22.97
N PRO A 343 8.37 17.22 23.53
CA PRO A 343 8.13 17.94 24.78
C PRO A 343 6.90 18.88 24.72
N GLY A 344 6.52 19.37 23.54
CA GLY A 344 5.30 20.17 23.37
C GLY A 344 3.99 19.45 23.71
N MET A 345 3.96 18.11 23.72
CA MET A 345 2.77 17.32 24.12
C MET A 345 2.72 17.05 25.64
N GLN A 346 3.63 17.65 26.42
CA GLN A 346 3.80 17.33 27.83
C GLN A 346 2.53 17.58 28.66
N ALA A 347 1.75 18.63 28.38
CA ALA A 347 0.51 18.90 29.12
C ALA A 347 -0.51 17.76 28.99
N ALA A 348 -0.73 17.28 27.75
CA ALA A 348 -1.63 16.17 27.49
C ALA A 348 -1.12 14.88 28.14
N VAL A 349 0.18 14.62 28.06
CA VAL A 349 0.78 13.44 28.68
C VAL A 349 0.69 13.49 30.20
N GLN A 350 0.93 14.63 30.85
CA GLN A 350 0.81 14.76 32.31
C GLN A 350 -0.62 14.46 32.79
N TYR A 351 -1.64 14.91 32.05
CA TYR A 351 -3.03 14.54 32.34
C TYR A 351 -3.26 13.01 32.28
N TRP A 352 -2.88 12.36 31.18
CA TRP A 352 -3.06 10.91 31.05
C TRP A 352 -2.21 10.11 32.03
N ARG A 353 -1.04 10.61 32.41
CA ARG A 353 -0.22 10.03 33.47
C ARG A 353 -0.91 10.13 34.83
N ALA A 354 -1.58 11.25 35.12
CA ALA A 354 -2.39 11.37 36.33
C ALA A 354 -3.56 10.37 36.35
N VAL A 355 -4.22 10.14 35.21
CA VAL A 355 -5.26 9.11 35.08
C VAL A 355 -4.68 7.72 35.37
N ALA A 356 -3.53 7.38 34.77
CA ALA A 356 -2.83 6.11 35.01
C ALA A 356 -2.45 5.91 36.49
N LEU A 357 -1.89 6.94 37.13
CA LEU A 357 -1.52 6.92 38.55
C LEU A 357 -2.74 6.78 39.47
N THR A 358 -3.87 7.39 39.09
CA THR A 358 -5.14 7.24 39.82
C THR A 358 -5.63 5.79 39.78
N HIS A 359 -5.55 5.12 38.61
CA HIS A 359 -5.83 3.68 38.51
C HIS A 359 -4.82 2.83 39.31
N GLY A 360 -3.55 3.24 39.35
CA GLY A 360 -2.48 2.64 40.14
C GLY A 360 -2.58 2.89 41.66
N ARG A 361 -3.57 3.67 42.12
CA ARG A 361 -3.77 4.10 43.52
C ARG A 361 -2.65 4.98 44.09
N ASP A 362 -1.79 5.52 43.25
CA ASP A 362 -0.80 6.53 43.65
C ASP A 362 -1.41 7.93 43.53
N PHE A 363 -2.23 8.26 44.52
CA PHE A 363 -3.01 9.50 44.52
C PHE A 363 -2.16 10.75 44.80
N ASP A 364 -0.96 10.60 45.38
CA ASP A 364 -0.06 11.72 45.67
C ASP A 364 0.62 12.18 44.39
N ALA A 365 1.23 11.23 43.66
CA ALA A 365 1.84 11.52 42.37
C ALA A 365 0.79 12.01 41.35
N ALA A 366 -0.41 11.40 41.33
CA ALA A 366 -1.51 11.86 40.47
C ALA A 366 -1.92 13.31 40.76
N ALA A 367 -2.00 13.67 42.05
CA ALA A 367 -2.36 15.03 42.47
C ALA A 367 -1.30 16.06 42.04
N GLU A 368 -0.02 15.70 42.13
CA GLU A 368 1.08 16.56 41.69
C GLU A 368 1.03 16.83 40.18
N GLN A 369 0.82 15.79 39.36
CA GLN A 369 0.69 15.94 37.91
C GLN A 369 -0.49 16.85 37.53
N LEU A 370 -1.65 16.66 38.16
CA LEU A 370 -2.84 17.51 37.89
C LEU A 370 -2.62 18.96 38.30
N ARG A 371 -2.03 19.20 39.47
CA ARG A 371 -1.68 20.57 39.90
C ARG A 371 -0.73 21.23 38.92
N SER A 372 0.23 20.49 38.37
CA SER A 372 1.16 20.99 37.36
C SER A 372 0.46 21.41 36.06
N VAL A 373 -0.50 20.62 35.56
CA VAL A 373 -1.26 20.98 34.34
C VAL A 373 -2.16 22.20 34.57
N LEU A 374 -2.75 22.31 35.76
CA LEU A 374 -3.62 23.43 36.15
C LEU A 374 -2.84 24.70 36.52
N ASP A 375 -1.53 24.65 36.69
CA ASP A 375 -0.69 25.81 37.02
C ASP A 375 -0.38 26.65 35.78
N ASP A 376 -1.04 27.81 35.63
CA ASP A 376 -0.87 28.69 34.48
C ASP A 376 0.56 29.24 34.34
N ALA A 377 1.33 29.30 35.42
CA ALA A 377 2.72 29.79 35.39
C ALA A 377 3.67 28.82 34.65
N LYS A 378 3.28 27.55 34.49
CA LYS A 378 4.14 26.51 33.90
C LYS A 378 3.99 26.33 32.40
N TRP A 379 3.02 27.00 31.77
CA TRP A 379 2.65 26.74 30.38
C TRP A 379 2.57 28.02 29.56
N GLU A 380 2.87 27.91 28.27
CA GLU A 380 2.70 29.02 27.35
C GLU A 380 1.21 29.37 27.18
N PRO A 381 0.86 30.67 27.10
CA PRO A 381 -0.52 31.09 26.86
C PRO A 381 -1.01 30.54 25.50
N GLY A 382 -2.00 29.65 25.53
CA GLY A 382 -2.59 29.11 24.30
C GLY A 382 -2.05 27.76 23.83
N ASP A 383 -1.29 27.03 24.64
CA ASP A 383 -0.88 25.65 24.33
C ASP A 383 -2.11 24.79 23.95
N PRO A 384 -2.19 24.29 22.69
CA PRO A 384 -3.35 23.54 22.20
C PRO A 384 -3.51 22.19 22.91
N TYR A 385 -2.41 21.55 23.30
CA TYR A 385 -2.44 20.27 24.00
C TYR A 385 -2.91 20.43 25.44
N ARG A 386 -2.53 21.55 26.09
CA ARG A 386 -3.06 21.92 27.40
C ARG A 386 -4.55 22.23 27.33
N GLN A 387 -4.98 23.08 26.40
CA GLN A 387 -6.39 23.47 26.26
C GLN A 387 -7.31 22.26 26.08
N ALA A 388 -6.88 21.27 25.30
CA ALA A 388 -7.64 20.04 25.08
C ALA A 388 -7.86 19.19 26.35
N VAL A 389 -6.99 19.30 27.36
CA VAL A 389 -7.08 18.50 28.60
C VAL A 389 -7.53 19.28 29.83
N LEU A 390 -7.68 20.61 29.76
CA LEU A 390 -8.06 21.42 30.91
C LEU A 390 -9.43 21.05 31.51
N VAL A 391 -10.46 20.87 30.67
CA VAL A 391 -11.79 20.44 31.14
C VAL A 391 -11.76 19.03 31.73
N PRO A 392 -11.21 18.01 31.04
CA PRO A 392 -11.02 16.68 31.63
C PRO A 392 -10.22 16.70 32.94
N CYS A 393 -9.18 17.54 33.07
CA CYS A 393 -8.44 17.75 34.30
C CYS A 393 -9.35 18.21 35.46
N TRP A 394 -10.16 19.25 35.23
CA TRP A 394 -11.10 19.74 36.23
C TRP A 394 -12.19 18.72 36.57
N GLN A 395 -12.70 17.97 35.58
CA GLN A 395 -13.66 16.90 35.82
C GLN A 395 -13.06 15.77 36.68
N LEU A 396 -11.81 15.36 36.42
CA LEU A 396 -11.12 14.38 37.26
C LEU A 396 -10.88 14.93 38.67
N ALA A 397 -10.46 16.19 38.77
CA ALA A 397 -10.17 16.85 40.03
C ALA A 397 -11.41 17.11 40.89
N LEU A 398 -12.59 17.31 40.28
CA LEU A 398 -13.80 17.71 40.99
C LEU A 398 -14.88 16.64 41.03
N MET A 399 -15.01 15.79 40.01
CA MET A 399 -16.20 14.96 39.85
C MET A 399 -15.89 13.46 39.89
N GLN A 400 -14.84 13.00 39.20
CA GLN A 400 -14.67 11.57 38.91
C GLN A 400 -14.07 10.75 40.06
N HIS A 401 -13.21 11.31 40.91
CA HIS A 401 -12.55 10.55 41.98
C HIS A 401 -12.53 11.27 43.34
N SER A 402 -12.96 10.59 44.40
CA SER A 402 -13.11 11.17 45.75
C SER A 402 -11.77 11.58 46.39
N GLU A 403 -10.72 10.77 46.24
CA GLU A 403 -9.39 11.09 46.79
C GLU A 403 -8.71 12.25 46.04
N ILE A 404 -8.78 12.29 44.71
CA ILE A 404 -8.28 13.42 43.93
C ILE A 404 -9.07 14.70 44.26
N ARG A 405 -10.39 14.60 44.48
CA ARG A 405 -11.20 15.74 44.94
C ARG A 405 -10.72 16.32 46.26
N LYS A 406 -10.34 15.48 47.22
CA LYS A 406 -9.79 15.95 48.50
C LYS A 406 -8.42 16.61 48.32
N ARG A 407 -7.56 16.06 47.46
CA ARG A 407 -6.16 16.48 47.33
C ARG A 407 -5.95 17.65 46.36
N VAL A 408 -6.72 17.73 45.28
CA VAL A 408 -6.55 18.74 44.22
C VAL A 408 -7.75 19.67 44.16
N GLY A 409 -8.95 19.11 44.01
CA GLY A 409 -10.17 19.88 43.79
C GLY A 409 -10.50 20.88 44.90
N LYS A 410 -10.68 20.40 46.13
CA LYS A 410 -11.04 21.26 47.27
C LYS A 410 -10.00 22.34 47.56
N PRO A 411 -8.69 22.03 47.68
CA PRO A 411 -7.68 23.06 47.98
C PRO A 411 -7.55 24.12 46.88
N LEU A 412 -7.73 23.74 45.61
CA LEU A 412 -7.70 24.72 44.52
C LEU A 412 -8.93 25.63 44.55
N LEU A 413 -10.12 25.11 44.86
CA LEU A 413 -11.34 25.92 44.93
C LEU A 413 -11.41 26.84 46.17
N GLU A 414 -10.62 26.60 47.22
CA GLU A 414 -10.54 27.52 48.35
C GLU A 414 -9.99 28.89 47.93
N ASN A 415 -9.16 28.94 46.89
CA ASN A 415 -8.66 30.17 46.30
C ASN A 415 -9.70 30.77 45.32
N GLU A 416 -10.14 32.01 45.57
CA GLU A 416 -11.14 32.71 44.75
C GLU A 416 -10.72 32.87 43.29
N GLY A 417 -9.43 33.14 43.01
CA GLY A 417 -8.95 33.28 41.64
C GLY A 417 -9.12 32.00 40.83
N ARG A 418 -8.82 30.84 41.45
CA ARG A 418 -8.91 29.54 40.79
C ARG A 418 -10.34 29.08 40.50
N ARG A 419 -11.31 29.52 41.30
CA ARG A 419 -12.74 29.27 41.02
C ARG A 419 -13.16 29.96 39.72
N LEU A 420 -12.76 31.22 39.56
CA LEU A 420 -13.05 32.00 38.35
C LEU A 420 -12.34 31.40 37.14
N ASP A 421 -11.09 30.96 37.28
CA ASP A 421 -10.36 30.28 36.21
C ASP A 421 -11.06 29.00 35.75
N ALA A 422 -11.51 28.17 36.70
CA ALA A 422 -12.24 26.94 36.40
C ALA A 422 -13.54 27.23 35.63
N MET A 423 -14.32 28.23 36.06
CA MET A 423 -15.53 28.67 35.36
C MET A 423 -15.22 29.18 33.96
N ALA A 424 -14.19 30.02 33.80
CA ALA A 424 -13.80 30.57 32.51
C ALA A 424 -13.37 29.48 31.51
N VAL A 425 -12.69 28.44 31.99
CA VAL A 425 -12.30 27.27 31.18
C VAL A 425 -13.54 26.51 30.71
N VAL A 426 -14.48 26.21 31.62
CA VAL A 426 -15.71 25.48 31.28
C VAL A 426 -16.61 26.31 30.35
N GLU A 427 -16.78 27.61 30.60
CA GLU A 427 -17.56 28.49 29.73
C GLU A 427 -16.98 28.57 28.31
N ARG A 428 -15.65 28.64 28.17
CA ARG A 428 -15.01 28.64 26.85
C ARG A 428 -15.28 27.31 26.14
N TYR A 429 -15.15 26.19 26.84
CA TYR A 429 -15.41 24.87 26.28
C TYR A 429 -16.88 24.68 25.87
N LEU A 430 -17.85 25.13 26.68
CA LEU A 430 -19.28 25.05 26.38
C LEU A 430 -19.69 25.93 25.20
N ARG A 431 -18.98 27.04 24.92
CA ARG A 431 -19.21 27.82 23.69
C ARG A 431 -18.87 27.03 22.44
N GLU A 432 -17.84 26.19 22.50
CA GLU A 432 -17.40 25.35 21.39
C GLU A 432 -18.20 24.04 21.32
N ASN A 433 -18.64 23.52 22.47
CA ASN A 433 -19.36 22.24 22.62
C ASN A 433 -20.63 22.39 23.47
N PRO A 434 -21.70 23.03 22.94
CA PRO A 434 -22.87 23.42 23.73
C PRO A 434 -23.72 22.25 24.23
N SER A 435 -23.51 21.03 23.71
CA SER A 435 -24.29 19.83 24.05
C SER A 435 -23.57 18.84 24.97
N ASP A 436 -22.39 19.17 25.50
CA ASP A 436 -21.62 18.25 26.36
C ASP A 436 -22.16 18.24 27.80
N ALA A 437 -22.93 17.19 28.13
CA ALA A 437 -23.57 17.00 29.43
C ALA A 437 -22.59 16.80 30.59
N ALA A 438 -21.32 16.49 30.33
CA ALA A 438 -20.32 16.36 31.40
C ALA A 438 -19.66 17.71 31.76
N ALA A 439 -19.80 18.72 30.90
CA ALA A 439 -19.28 20.07 31.12
C ALA A 439 -20.33 21.03 31.69
N LEU A 440 -21.63 20.76 31.46
CA LEU A 440 -22.77 21.39 32.13
C LEU A 440 -22.88 20.91 33.59
#